data_AF-A0A8S0FXK9-F1
#
_entry.id   AF-A0A8S0FXK9-F1
#
_cell.length_a   1.000
_cell.length_b   1.000
_cell.length_c   1.000
_cell.angle_alpha   90.00
_cell.angle_beta   90.00
_cell.angle_gamma   90.00
#
_symmetry.space_group_name_H-M   'P 1'
#
loop_
_entity.id
_entity.type
_entity.pdbx_description
1 polymer ?
#
loop_
_entity_poly.entity_id
_entity_poly.type
_entity_poly.pdbx_seq_one_letter_code
_entity_poly.pdbx_strand_id
1 'polypeptide(L)'
;MHNDKDLSTWQTFRRLWPTIAPFKAGLIVAGVALILNAASDTFMLSLLKPLLDDGFGKTDRSVLMWMPLVVIGLMILRGITSYISSYCISWVSGKVVMTMRRRLFGHMMGMPVSLLKRLILHVTNRRLTNSQRVRCCHVSPTIPNRSLLLLPAH
;
A
#
# COMPACT_ATOMS: atom_id res chain seq x y z
N MET A 1 -19.37 -26.61 3.53
CA MET A 1 -18.83 -25.67 2.52
C MET A 1 -19.71 -24.43 2.55
N HIS A 2 -19.20 -23.30 3.04
CA HIS A 2 -19.96 -22.04 3.22
C HIS A 2 -19.80 -21.15 1.97
N ASN A 3 -20.91 -20.85 1.28
CA ASN A 3 -20.99 -20.09 0.04
C ASN A 3 -21.79 -18.78 0.24
N ASP A 4 -21.38 -17.95 1.21
CA ASP A 4 -22.16 -16.76 1.65
C ASP A 4 -21.35 -15.43 1.72
N LYS A 5 -20.21 -15.28 1.03
CA LYS A 5 -19.33 -14.09 1.25
C LYS A 5 -19.23 -13.05 0.14
N ASP A 6 -19.84 -13.26 -1.02
CA ASP A 6 -19.68 -12.32 -2.15
C ASP A 6 -20.66 -11.15 -2.12
N LEU A 7 -21.87 -11.32 -1.58
CA LEU A 7 -22.90 -10.26 -1.60
C LEU A 7 -22.54 -9.06 -0.70
N SER A 8 -21.98 -9.30 0.49
CA SER A 8 -21.65 -8.24 1.46
C SER A 8 -20.36 -7.49 1.11
N THR A 9 -19.33 -8.21 0.63
CA THR A 9 -18.06 -7.60 0.21
C THR A 9 -18.27 -6.74 -1.04
N TRP A 10 -19.07 -7.22 -2.01
CA TRP A 10 -19.41 -6.47 -3.21
C TRP A 10 -20.31 -5.27 -2.92
N GLN A 11 -21.25 -5.37 -1.97
CA GLN A 11 -22.04 -4.23 -1.51
C GLN A 11 -21.18 -3.18 -0.80
N THR A 12 -20.22 -3.60 0.02
CA THR A 12 -19.26 -2.70 0.67
C THR A 12 -18.38 -1.98 -0.37
N PHE A 13 -17.91 -2.73 -1.37
CA PHE A 13 -17.12 -2.21 -2.49
C PHE A 13 -17.92 -1.24 -3.36
N ARG A 14 -19.18 -1.58 -3.69
CA ARG A 14 -20.13 -0.72 -4.43
C ARG A 14 -20.46 0.56 -3.67
N ARG A 15 -20.49 0.54 -2.33
CA ARG A 15 -20.68 1.72 -1.47
C ARG A 15 -19.43 2.62 -1.42
N LEU A 16 -18.23 2.04 -1.59
CA LEU A 16 -16.97 2.78 -1.73
C LEU A 16 -16.72 3.31 -3.16
N TRP A 17 -17.27 2.63 -4.17
CA TRP A 17 -17.13 2.94 -5.59
C TRP A 17 -17.43 4.41 -5.99
N PRO A 18 -18.44 5.12 -5.43
CA PRO A 18 -18.65 6.55 -5.73
C PRO A 18 -17.48 7.46 -5.31
N THR A 19 -16.60 7.00 -4.40
CA THR A 19 -15.36 7.71 -4.03
C THR A 19 -14.22 7.48 -5.04
N ILE A 20 -14.30 6.40 -5.83
CA ILE A 20 -13.35 6.01 -6.88
C ILE A 20 -13.81 6.52 -8.26
N ALA A 21 -15.11 6.81 -8.42
CA ALA A 21 -15.73 7.35 -9.64
C ALA A 21 -15.01 8.57 -10.27
N PRO A 22 -14.44 9.55 -9.53
CA PRO A 22 -13.67 10.63 -10.14
C PRO A 22 -12.27 10.23 -10.62
N PHE A 23 -11.77 9.03 -10.31
CA PHE A 23 -10.42 8.54 -10.67
C PHE A 23 -10.39 7.57 -11.84
N LYS A 24 -11.50 7.34 -12.54
CA LYS A 24 -11.56 6.39 -13.67
C LYS A 24 -10.53 6.72 -14.75
N ALA A 25 -10.32 8.00 -15.07
CA ALA A 25 -9.29 8.42 -16.02
C ALA A 25 -7.87 8.05 -15.54
N GLY A 26 -7.56 8.28 -14.26
CA GLY A 26 -6.27 7.88 -13.69
C GLY A 26 -6.09 6.36 -13.66
N LEU A 27 -7.12 5.61 -13.26
CA LEU A 27 -7.06 4.15 -13.23
C LEU A 27 -6.83 3.54 -14.62
N ILE A 28 -7.48 4.10 -15.65
CA ILE A 28 -7.29 3.65 -17.04
C ILE A 28 -5.86 3.95 -17.50
N VAL A 29 -5.36 5.17 -17.26
CA VAL A 29 -3.99 5.54 -17.62
C VAL A 29 -2.96 4.67 -16.89
N ALA A 30 -3.14 4.43 -15.60
CA ALA A 30 -2.28 3.55 -14.82
C ALA A 30 -2.35 2.09 -15.32
N GLY A 31 -3.55 1.61 -15.68
CA GLY A 31 -3.72 0.27 -16.27
C GLY A 31 -3.00 0.11 -17.60
N VAL A 32 -3.15 1.09 -18.50
CA VAL A 32 -2.43 1.11 -19.80
C VAL A 32 -0.92 1.17 -19.57
N ALA A 33 -0.46 1.99 -18.63
CA ALA A 33 0.95 2.08 -18.29
C ALA A 33 1.49 0.75 -17.72
N LEU A 34 0.75 0.09 -16.82
CA LEU A 34 1.16 -1.22 -16.30
C LEU A 34 1.28 -2.27 -17.40
N ILE A 35 0.36 -2.29 -18.37
CA ILE A 35 0.42 -3.20 -19.52
C ILE A 35 1.66 -2.92 -20.39
N LEU A 36 1.93 -1.65 -20.70
CA LEU A 36 3.13 -1.24 -21.45
C LEU A 36 4.43 -1.60 -20.72
N ASN A 37 4.43 -1.46 -19.39
CA ASN A 37 5.59 -1.79 -18.57
C ASN A 37 5.85 -3.30 -18.60
N ALA A 38 4.81 -4.12 -18.42
CA ALA A 38 4.92 -5.58 -18.50
C ALA A 38 5.30 -6.06 -19.92
N ALA A 39 4.79 -5.40 -20.96
CA ALA A 39 5.20 -5.67 -22.33
C ALA A 39 6.69 -5.38 -22.52
N SER A 40 7.20 -4.28 -21.94
CA SER A 40 8.63 -3.92 -22.02
C SER A 40 9.53 -4.93 -21.32
N ASP A 41 9.14 -5.44 -20.14
CA ASP A 41 9.85 -6.54 -19.46
C ASP A 41 9.89 -7.80 -20.34
N THR A 42 8.74 -8.18 -20.91
CA THR A 42 8.62 -9.36 -21.78
C THR A 42 9.46 -9.21 -23.05
N PHE A 43 9.46 -8.01 -23.65
CA PHE A 43 10.26 -7.71 -24.83
C PHE A 43 11.74 -7.84 -24.53
N MET A 44 12.20 -7.30 -23.39
CA MET A 44 13.59 -7.39 -22.97
C MET A 44 14.05 -8.85 -22.74
N LEU A 45 13.19 -9.69 -22.16
CA LEU A 45 13.40 -11.14 -22.06
C LEU A 45 13.49 -11.80 -23.44
N SER A 46 12.62 -11.41 -24.38
CA SER A 46 12.63 -11.95 -25.73
C SER A 46 13.87 -11.57 -26.52
N LEU A 47 14.49 -10.40 -26.25
CA LEU A 47 15.76 -10.00 -26.88
C LEU A 47 16.95 -10.85 -26.42
N LEU A 48 16.87 -11.51 -25.26
CA LEU A 48 17.94 -12.37 -24.76
C LEU A 48 18.17 -13.59 -25.68
N LYS A 49 17.09 -14.10 -26.31
CA LYS A 49 17.12 -15.26 -27.21
C LYS A 49 17.92 -15.00 -28.50
N PRO A 50 17.63 -13.97 -29.31
CA PRO A 50 18.46 -13.62 -30.48
C PRO A 50 19.86 -13.17 -30.07
N LEU A 51 20.06 -12.61 -28.87
CA LEU A 51 21.41 -12.23 -28.41
C LEU A 51 22.31 -13.45 -28.23
N LEU A 52 21.74 -14.56 -27.75
CA LEU A 52 22.45 -15.83 -27.64
C LEU A 52 22.63 -16.51 -28.99
N ASP A 53 21.59 -16.55 -29.82
CA ASP A 53 21.59 -17.32 -31.09
C ASP A 53 22.39 -16.60 -32.20
N ASP A 54 22.11 -15.31 -32.43
CA ASP A 54 22.83 -14.50 -33.41
C ASP A 54 24.17 -13.99 -32.85
N GLY A 55 24.32 -13.78 -31.55
CA GLY A 55 25.59 -13.33 -30.96
C GLY A 55 26.70 -14.39 -30.98
N PHE A 56 26.35 -15.68 -30.83
CA PHE A 56 27.32 -16.78 -30.83
C PHE A 56 27.28 -17.64 -32.10
N GLY A 57 26.16 -17.72 -32.81
CA GLY A 57 25.97 -18.63 -33.95
C GLY A 57 26.24 -18.04 -35.33
N LYS A 58 26.00 -16.74 -35.55
CA LYS A 58 26.14 -16.09 -36.85
C LYS A 58 26.64 -14.65 -36.68
N THR A 59 27.88 -14.35 -37.06
CA THR A 59 28.50 -13.02 -36.97
C THR A 59 27.87 -12.01 -37.94
N ASP A 60 26.56 -11.78 -37.85
CA ASP A 60 25.86 -10.73 -38.58
C ASP A 60 26.02 -9.40 -37.84
N ARG A 61 27.07 -8.68 -38.21
CA ARG A 61 27.49 -7.39 -37.62
C ARG A 61 26.36 -6.34 -37.55
N SER A 62 25.36 -6.45 -38.42
CA SER A 62 24.18 -5.57 -38.43
C SER A 62 23.28 -5.78 -37.20
N VAL A 63 23.08 -7.01 -36.72
CA VAL A 63 22.22 -7.29 -35.56
C VAL A 63 22.83 -6.71 -34.29
N LEU A 64 24.16 -6.84 -34.14
CA LEU A 64 24.92 -6.28 -33.02
C LEU A 64 24.88 -4.74 -32.95
N MET A 65 24.73 -4.05 -34.08
CA MET A 65 24.65 -2.57 -34.10
C MET A 65 23.26 -2.04 -33.74
N TRP A 66 22.19 -2.68 -34.21
CA TRP A 66 20.81 -2.20 -33.96
C TRP A 66 20.26 -2.62 -32.59
N MET A 67 20.71 -3.74 -32.03
CA MET A 67 20.29 -4.21 -30.70
C MET A 67 20.39 -3.17 -29.58
N PRO A 68 21.54 -2.53 -29.33
CA PRO A 68 21.66 -1.55 -28.24
C PRO A 68 20.75 -0.34 -28.45
N LEU A 69 20.48 0.06 -29.70
CA LEU A 69 19.56 1.16 -30.00
C LEU A 69 18.12 0.82 -29.56
N VAL A 70 17.67 -0.42 -29.81
CA VAL A 70 16.35 -0.91 -29.37
C VAL A 70 16.27 -0.96 -27.84
N VAL A 71 17.31 -1.43 -27.16
CA VAL A 71 17.35 -1.49 -25.69
C VAL A 71 17.25 -0.10 -25.06
N ILE A 72 17.96 0.89 -25.60
CA ILE A 72 17.87 2.28 -25.13
C ILE A 72 16.43 2.81 -25.34
N GLY A 73 15.82 2.54 -26.50
CA GLY A 73 14.43 2.91 -26.77
C GLY A 73 13.44 2.29 -25.75
N LEU A 74 13.60 1.00 -25.45
CA LEU A 74 12.78 0.30 -24.45
C LEU A 74 13.01 0.84 -23.03
N MET A 75 14.24 1.20 -22.67
CA MET A 75 14.55 1.80 -21.36
C MET A 75 13.88 3.16 -21.18
N ILE A 76 13.88 4.00 -22.23
CA ILE A 76 13.19 5.28 -22.23
C ILE A 76 11.68 5.05 -22.07
N LEU A 77 11.10 4.15 -22.87
CA LEU A 77 9.67 3.82 -22.79
C LEU A 77 9.28 3.31 -21.40
N ARG A 78 10.09 2.40 -20.82
CA ARG A 78 9.91 1.88 -19.46
C ARG A 78 9.97 3.00 -18.41
N GLY A 79 10.93 3.91 -18.53
CA GLY A 79 11.07 5.07 -17.65
C GLY A 79 9.83 5.96 -17.68
N ILE A 80 9.37 6.33 -18.88
CA ILE A 80 8.15 7.14 -19.08
C ILE A 80 6.93 6.45 -18.46
N THR A 81 6.77 5.16 -18.74
CA THR A 81 5.64 4.37 -18.28
C THR A 81 5.60 4.22 -16.75
N SER A 82 6.76 3.99 -16.14
CA SER A 82 6.92 3.91 -14.69
C SER A 82 6.64 5.26 -14.01
N TYR A 83 7.12 6.35 -14.61
CA TYR A 83 6.86 7.71 -14.12
C TYR A 83 5.36 8.05 -14.17
N ILE A 84 4.68 7.77 -15.29
CA ILE A 84 3.24 7.98 -15.44
C ILE A 84 2.46 7.18 -14.38
N SER A 85 2.83 5.91 -14.18
CA SER A 85 2.20 5.05 -13.17
C SER A 85 2.33 5.62 -11.76
N SER A 86 3.55 6.05 -11.39
CA SER A 86 3.84 6.63 -10.07
C SER A 86 3.20 8.00 -9.87
N TYR A 87 3.13 8.82 -10.92
CA TYR A 87 2.43 10.10 -10.86
C TYR A 87 0.93 9.88 -10.66
N CYS A 88 0.35 8.93 -11.39
CA CYS A 88 -1.05 8.61 -11.28
C CYS A 88 -1.42 8.04 -9.90
N ILE A 89 -0.61 7.12 -9.34
CA ILE A 89 -0.86 6.57 -8.00
C ILE A 89 -0.83 7.69 -6.94
N SER A 90 0.12 8.62 -7.06
CA SER A 90 0.26 9.75 -6.13
C SER A 90 -0.91 10.72 -6.22
N TRP A 91 -1.36 11.04 -7.44
CA TRP A 91 -2.50 11.92 -7.67
C TRP A 91 -3.80 11.32 -7.11
N VAL A 92 -4.05 10.03 -7.38
CA VAL A 92 -5.22 9.30 -6.87
C VAL A 92 -5.18 9.25 -5.33
N SER A 93 -4.05 8.85 -4.75
CA SER A 93 -3.88 8.76 -3.30
C SER A 93 -4.13 10.11 -2.61
N GLY A 94 -3.55 11.19 -3.12
CA GLY A 94 -3.70 12.54 -2.56
C GLY A 94 -5.16 13.00 -2.53
N LYS A 95 -5.90 12.78 -3.61
CA LYS A 95 -7.32 13.15 -3.66
C LYS A 95 -8.22 12.28 -2.78
N VAL A 96 -7.94 10.98 -2.68
CA VAL A 96 -8.66 10.07 -1.78
C VAL A 96 -8.48 10.53 -0.33
N VAL A 97 -7.25 10.78 0.10
CA VAL A 97 -6.95 11.29 1.46
C VAL A 97 -7.64 12.63 1.71
N MET A 98 -7.62 13.55 0.75
CA MET A 98 -8.30 14.85 0.89
C MET A 98 -9.82 14.69 1.06
N THR A 99 -10.43 13.79 0.30
CA THR A 99 -11.87 13.50 0.40
C THR A 99 -12.22 12.88 1.75
N MET A 100 -11.39 11.94 2.23
CA MET A 100 -11.56 11.32 3.54
C MET A 100 -11.46 12.37 4.66
N ARG A 101 -10.44 13.24 4.61
CA ARG A 101 -10.28 14.34 5.56
C ARG A 101 -11.51 15.26 5.58
N ARG A 102 -12.02 15.68 4.41
CA ARG A 102 -13.23 16.51 4.32
C ARG A 102 -14.46 15.85 4.94
N ARG A 103 -14.67 14.55 4.69
CA ARG A 103 -15.78 13.78 5.28
C ARG A 103 -15.64 13.68 6.80
N LEU A 104 -14.43 13.43 7.30
CA LEU A 104 -14.14 13.40 8.74
C LEU A 104 -14.42 14.75 9.39
N PHE A 105 -13.96 15.85 8.80
CA PHE A 105 -14.22 17.21 9.32
C PHE A 105 -15.71 17.55 9.32
N GLY A 106 -16.43 17.25 8.23
CA GLY A 106 -17.87 17.47 8.15
C GLY A 106 -18.64 16.64 9.19
N HIS A 107 -18.23 15.39 9.40
CA HIS A 107 -18.83 14.54 10.43
C HIS A 107 -18.52 15.03 11.84
N MET A 108 -17.29 15.46 12.12
CA MET A 108 -16.91 16.03 13.42
C MET A 108 -17.66 17.33 13.72
N MET A 109 -17.89 18.20 12.73
CA MET A 109 -18.67 19.43 12.92
C MET A 109 -20.17 19.16 13.19
N GLY A 110 -20.71 18.02 12.76
CA GLY A 110 -22.10 17.63 12.99
C GLY A 110 -22.33 16.72 14.21
N MET A 111 -21.28 16.25 14.88
CA MET A 111 -21.40 15.25 15.96
C MET A 111 -21.53 15.95 17.33
N PRO A 112 -22.48 15.53 18.19
CA PRO A 112 -22.63 16.11 19.53
C PRO A 112 -21.34 15.91 20.35
N VAL A 113 -20.86 17.00 20.96
CA VAL A 113 -19.63 17.09 21.78
C VAL A 113 -19.50 16.02 22.89
N SER A 114 -20.62 15.40 23.30
CA SER A 114 -20.64 14.31 24.28
C SER A 114 -19.95 13.03 23.80
N LEU A 115 -19.98 12.74 22.49
CA LEU A 115 -19.39 11.53 21.91
C LEU A 115 -17.87 11.69 21.73
N LEU A 116 -17.42 12.89 21.36
CA LEU A 116 -16.00 13.26 21.31
C LEU A 116 -15.34 13.14 22.70
N LYS A 117 -16.02 13.64 23.74
CA LYS A 117 -15.53 13.60 25.13
C LYS A 117 -15.39 12.16 25.65
N ARG A 118 -16.31 11.26 25.28
CA ARG A 118 -16.25 9.83 25.61
C ARG A 118 -15.11 9.11 24.89
N LEU A 119 -14.86 9.45 23.62
CA LEU A 119 -13.74 8.90 22.85
C LEU A 119 -12.38 9.28 23.44
N ILE A 120 -12.21 10.55 23.83
CA ILE A 120 -10.98 11.05 24.48
C ILE A 120 -10.76 10.35 25.83
N LEU A 121 -11.81 10.20 26.66
CA LEU A 121 -11.72 9.47 27.92
C LEU A 121 -11.32 7.99 27.73
N HIS A 122 -11.86 7.31 26.71
CA HIS A 122 -11.50 5.93 26.40
C HIS A 122 -10.06 5.79 25.87
N VAL A 123 -9.59 6.70 25.01
CA VAL A 123 -8.20 6.67 24.50
C VAL A 123 -7.21 6.98 25.63
N THR A 124 -7.50 7.95 26.48
CA THR A 124 -6.67 8.29 27.65
C THR A 124 -6.63 7.13 28.65
N ASN A 125 -7.79 6.53 28.98
CA ASN A 125 -7.83 5.38 29.88
C ASN A 125 -7.02 4.21 29.31
N ARG A 126 -7.20 3.85 28.02
CA ARG A 126 -6.38 2.80 27.36
C ARG A 126 -4.88 3.09 27.39
N ARG A 127 -4.46 4.34 27.16
CA ARG A 127 -3.03 4.70 27.23
C ARG A 127 -2.49 4.60 28.65
N LEU A 128 -3.29 4.94 29.67
CA LEU A 128 -2.90 4.78 31.07
C LEU A 128 -2.74 3.29 31.44
N THR A 129 -3.66 2.41 31.03
CA THR A 129 -3.52 0.95 31.28
C THR A 129 -2.35 0.35 30.51
N ASN A 130 -2.13 0.78 29.26
CA ASN A 130 -1.03 0.30 28.45
C ASN A 130 0.33 0.78 29.00
N SER A 131 0.42 2.04 29.44
CA SER A 131 1.63 2.60 30.05
C SER A 131 1.96 1.95 31.40
N GLN A 132 0.96 1.62 32.23
CA GLN A 132 1.14 0.82 33.44
C GLN A 132 1.61 -0.62 33.09
N ARG A 133 1.00 -1.26 32.08
CA ARG A 133 1.35 -2.63 31.65
C ARG A 133 2.79 -2.73 31.12
N VAL A 134 3.26 -1.75 30.34
CA VAL A 134 4.65 -1.73 29.82
C VAL A 134 5.65 -1.46 30.93
N ARG A 135 5.30 -0.63 31.93
CA ARG A 135 6.15 -0.36 33.10
C ARG A 135 6.28 -1.58 34.02
N CYS A 136 5.22 -2.39 34.18
CA CYS A 136 5.29 -3.68 34.89
C CYS A 136 6.13 -4.72 34.14
N CYS A 137 6.14 -4.72 32.79
CA CYS A 137 7.00 -5.62 32.02
C CYS A 137 8.48 -5.21 32.01
N HIS A 138 8.81 -3.93 32.27
CA HIS A 138 10.20 -3.46 32.33
C HIS A 138 10.80 -3.55 33.75
N VAL A 139 9.97 -3.61 34.80
CA VAL A 139 10.37 -3.89 36.19
C VAL A 139 10.04 -5.35 36.56
N SER A 140 10.50 -6.29 35.75
CA SER A 140 10.68 -7.68 36.16
C SER A 140 11.71 -8.32 35.24
N PRO A 141 12.98 -8.28 35.67
CA PRO A 141 13.64 -9.53 35.97
C PRO A 141 14.13 -9.55 37.41
N THR A 142 14.27 -10.75 37.97
CA THR A 142 14.84 -11.08 39.28
C THR A 142 13.95 -10.84 40.52
N ILE A 143 13.08 -11.80 40.81
CA ILE A 143 12.94 -12.29 42.19
C ILE A 143 12.85 -13.83 42.11
N PRO A 144 13.92 -14.56 42.46
CA PRO A 144 13.82 -15.98 42.73
C PRO A 144 13.24 -16.16 44.14
N ASN A 145 12.17 -16.94 44.22
CA ASN A 145 11.76 -17.78 45.34
C ASN A 145 12.41 -17.48 46.72
N ARG A 146 11.70 -16.79 47.61
CA ARG A 146 11.75 -17.10 49.04
C ARG A 146 10.54 -16.55 49.81
N SER A 147 9.89 -17.47 50.50
CA SER A 147 8.96 -17.30 51.62
C SER A 147 9.37 -16.19 52.60
N LEU A 148 8.37 -15.61 53.29
CA LEU A 148 8.38 -14.53 54.32
C LEU A 148 7.73 -13.23 53.79
N LEU A 149 6.85 -12.51 54.47
CA LEU A 149 6.16 -12.65 55.76
C LEU A 149 5.14 -11.48 55.80
N LEU A 150 3.97 -11.72 56.41
CA LEU A 150 3.07 -10.75 57.05
C LEU A 150 2.32 -9.66 56.23
N LEU A 151 1.05 -9.98 55.97
CA LEU A 151 -0.11 -9.19 56.40
C LEU A 151 0.13 -8.56 57.79
N PRO A 152 -0.21 -7.29 58.05
CA PRO A 152 -1.61 -6.99 58.38
C PRO A 152 -2.13 -5.63 57.86
N ALA A 153 -3.43 -5.62 57.55
CA ALA A 153 -4.24 -4.42 57.50
C ALA A 153 -4.76 -4.13 58.91
N HIS A 154 -4.65 -2.88 59.34
CA HIS A 154 -5.36 -2.32 60.49
C HIS A 154 -6.11 -1.07 60.02
#